data_AF-F9EJQ5-F1
#
_entry.id   AF-F9EJQ5-F1
#
_cell.length_a   1.000
_cell.length_b   1.000
_cell.length_c   1.000
_cell.angle_alpha   90.00
_cell.angle_beta   90.00
_cell.angle_gamma   90.00
#
_symmetry.space_group_name_H-M   'P 1'
#
loop_
_entity.id
_entity.type
_entity.pdbx_description
1 polymer ?
#
loop_
_entity_poly.entity_id
_entity_poly.type
_entity_poly.pdbx_seq_one_letter_code
_entity_poly.pdbx_strand_id
1 'polypeptide(L)'
;MSILNFYSRQGKHDLEKLGMGDMFSTAKPVELIKYLIKISSNKNDIILDFFAGSGTTAEAVLKLNKEENSERKFILCQIDEKILNNKKSIEKLKGYNYKNSIASITKLRLKKIRKII
;
A
#
# COMPACT_ATOMS: atom_id res chain seq x y z
N MET A 1 11.12 6.23 17.77
CA MET A 1 9.86 5.45 17.72
C MET A 1 10.24 3.98 17.87
N SER A 2 9.58 3.22 18.76
CA SER A 2 9.89 1.81 19.01
C SER A 2 9.14 0.90 18.02
N ILE A 3 9.79 -0.18 17.57
CA ILE A 3 9.15 -1.23 16.75
C ILE A 3 7.97 -1.89 17.46
N LEU A 4 7.95 -1.86 18.80
CA LEU A 4 6.87 -2.42 19.63
C LEU A 4 5.54 -1.65 19.49
N ASN A 5 5.55 -0.46 18.89
CA ASN A 5 4.37 0.43 18.80
C ASN A 5 3.64 0.34 17.44
N PHE A 6 3.98 -0.63 16.59
CA PHE A 6 3.26 -0.89 15.34
C PHE A 6 2.22 -2.00 15.54
N TYR A 7 0.96 -1.68 15.32
CA TYR A 7 -0.15 -2.61 15.51
C TYR A 7 -0.82 -2.94 14.17
N SER A 8 -1.14 -4.20 13.93
CA SER A 8 -1.79 -4.65 12.67
C SER A 8 -3.06 -3.87 12.33
N ARG A 9 -3.83 -3.44 13.35
CA ARG A 9 -5.05 -2.61 13.17
C ARG A 9 -4.79 -1.28 12.45
N GLN A 10 -3.58 -0.70 12.58
CA GLN A 10 -3.23 0.56 11.92
C GLN A 10 -3.29 0.44 10.39
N GLY A 11 -2.94 -0.72 9.83
CA GLY A 11 -2.99 -0.93 8.37
C GLY A 11 -4.42 -0.88 7.81
N LYS A 12 -5.42 -1.32 8.59
CA LYS A 12 -6.83 -1.16 8.23
C LYS A 12 -7.24 0.32 8.22
N HIS A 13 -6.83 1.08 9.24
CA HIS A 13 -7.10 2.52 9.30
C HIS A 13 -6.44 3.29 8.14
N ASP A 14 -5.23 2.89 7.72
CA ASP A 14 -4.57 3.48 6.55
C ASP A 14 -5.38 3.25 5.26
N LEU A 15 -5.99 2.07 5.11
CA LEU A 15 -6.93 1.80 4.00
C LEU A 15 -8.24 2.57 4.14
N GLU A 16 -8.79 2.71 5.34
CA GLU A 16 -10.02 3.47 5.60
C GLU A 16 -9.87 4.94 5.20
N LYS A 17 -8.71 5.56 5.45
CA LYS A 17 -8.38 6.93 4.99
C LYS A 17 -8.43 7.07 3.47
N LEU A 18 -8.14 5.99 2.74
CA LEU A 18 -8.26 5.93 1.28
C LEU A 18 -9.67 5.52 0.83
N GLY A 19 -10.61 5.32 1.75
CA GLY A 19 -11.93 4.74 1.48
C GLY A 19 -11.79 3.34 0.87
N MET A 20 -10.87 2.51 1.36
CA MET A 20 -10.57 1.15 0.90
C MET A 20 -10.58 0.13 2.05
N GLY A 21 -11.12 0.48 3.23
CA GLY A 21 -11.08 -0.35 4.44
C GLY A 21 -11.72 -1.74 4.30
N ASP A 22 -12.71 -1.89 3.41
CA ASP A 22 -13.36 -3.19 3.14
C ASP A 22 -12.56 -4.09 2.18
N MET A 23 -11.45 -3.62 1.60
CA MET A 23 -10.73 -4.34 0.54
C MET A 23 -9.67 -5.32 1.02
N PHE A 24 -9.15 -5.11 2.23
CA PHE A 24 -8.19 -5.99 2.89
C PHE A 24 -8.49 -6.02 4.38
N SER A 25 -8.52 -7.22 4.96
CA SER A 25 -8.69 -7.40 6.41
C SER A 25 -7.43 -7.00 7.19
N THR A 26 -6.25 -7.26 6.63
CA THR A 26 -4.96 -7.14 7.34
C THR A 26 -3.84 -6.58 6.46
N ALA A 27 -4.01 -5.35 5.97
CA ALA A 27 -2.88 -4.64 5.36
C ALA A 27 -1.77 -4.38 6.39
N LYS A 28 -0.51 -4.37 5.93
CA LYS A 28 0.61 -3.91 6.76
C LYS A 28 0.45 -2.42 7.08
N PRO A 29 0.74 -1.96 8.31
CA PRO A 29 0.75 -0.54 8.66
C PRO A 29 1.76 0.25 7.83
N VAL A 30 1.37 1.42 7.32
CA VAL A 30 2.27 2.25 6.49
C VAL A 30 3.47 2.73 7.28
N GLU A 31 3.26 3.15 8.53
CA GLU A 31 4.34 3.67 9.38
C GLU A 31 5.39 2.61 9.72
N LEU A 32 4.99 1.33 9.83
CA LEU A 32 5.93 0.23 10.02
C LEU A 32 6.85 0.10 8.80
N ILE A 33 6.26 0.05 7.60
CA ILE A 33 7.04 -0.10 6.36
C ILE A 33 7.91 1.13 6.11
N LYS A 34 7.41 2.33 6.43
CA LYS A 34 8.18 3.58 6.35
C LYS A 34 9.40 3.57 7.27
N TYR A 35 9.22 3.12 8.52
CA TYR A 35 10.31 2.95 9.47
C TYR A 35 11.37 1.96 8.95
N LEU A 36 10.94 0.79 8.46
CA LEU A 36 11.85 -0.22 7.92
C LEU A 36 12.66 0.32 6.73
N ILE A 37 12.01 0.95 5.75
CA ILE A 37 12.67 1.57 4.59
C ILE A 37 13.69 2.61 5.04
N LYS A 38 13.33 3.47 6.00
CA LYS A 38 14.20 4.54 6.49
C LYS A 38 15.50 4.01 7.10
N ILE A 39 15.45 2.90 7.84
CA ILE A 39 16.64 2.33 8.49
C ILE A 39 17.45 1.41 7.56
N SER A 40 16.87 0.97 6.43
CA SER A 40 17.48 -0.03 5.54
C SER A 40 17.80 0.50 4.14
N SER A 41 17.66 1.81 3.88
CA SER A 41 17.89 2.39 2.55
C SER A 41 18.36 3.85 2.60
N ASN A 42 19.13 4.24 1.60
CA ASN A 42 19.50 5.63 1.34
C ASN A 42 18.40 6.37 0.57
N LYS A 43 18.55 7.70 0.47
CA LYS A 43 17.55 8.59 -0.13
C LYS A 43 17.22 8.34 -1.60
N ASN A 44 18.04 7.60 -2.35
CA ASN A 44 17.87 7.40 -3.79
C ASN A 44 17.81 5.91 -4.20
N ASP A 45 17.70 5.01 -3.21
CA ASP A 45 17.67 3.57 -3.46
C ASP A 45 16.35 3.12 -4.09
N ILE A 46 16.36 1.89 -4.61
CA ILE A 46 15.17 1.23 -5.15
C ILE A 46 14.64 0.24 -4.11
N ILE A 47 13.37 0.40 -3.74
CA ILE A 47 12.67 -0.50 -2.82
C ILE A 47 11.86 -1.53 -3.62
N LEU A 48 12.18 -2.80 -3.48
CA LEU A 48 11.48 -3.91 -4.14
C LEU A 48 10.53 -4.60 -3.16
N ASP A 49 9.29 -4.81 -3.60
CA ASP A 49 8.31 -5.64 -2.91
C ASP A 49 7.60 -6.54 -3.94
N PHE A 50 7.95 -7.82 -3.93
CA PHE A 50 7.40 -8.82 -4.85
C PHE A 50 6.16 -9.55 -4.31
N PHE A 51 5.64 -9.11 -3.16
CA PHE A 51 4.38 -9.54 -2.57
C PHE A 51 3.55 -8.31 -2.18
N ALA A 52 3.35 -7.41 -3.13
CA ALA A 52 2.88 -6.06 -2.85
C ALA A 52 1.53 -6.00 -2.11
N GLY A 53 0.64 -6.97 -2.35
CA GLY A 53 -0.65 -7.08 -1.68
C GLY A 53 -1.46 -5.80 -1.81
N SER A 54 -1.74 -5.15 -0.69
CA SER A 54 -2.46 -3.86 -0.68
C SER A 54 -1.68 -2.70 -1.30
N GLY A 55 -0.37 -2.80 -1.49
CA GLY A 55 0.49 -1.72 -2.01
C GLY A 55 1.01 -0.77 -0.93
N THR A 56 1.13 -1.25 0.32
CA THR A 56 1.61 -0.44 1.47
C THR A 56 3.01 0.12 1.24
N THR A 57 3.91 -0.67 0.62
CA THR A 57 5.30 -0.28 0.36
C THR A 57 5.40 0.98 -0.49
N ALA A 58 4.61 1.10 -1.57
CA ALA A 58 4.61 2.30 -2.39
C ALA A 58 4.12 3.53 -1.63
N GLU A 59 3.12 3.39 -0.76
CA GLU A 59 2.67 4.51 0.08
C GLU A 59 3.75 4.97 1.05
N ALA A 60 4.43 4.03 1.68
CA ALA A 60 5.52 4.31 2.61
C ALA A 60 6.67 5.04 1.90
N VAL A 61 7.07 4.59 0.71
CA VAL A 61 8.12 5.25 -0.09
C VAL A 61 7.71 6.68 -0.46
N LEU A 62 6.50 6.87 -1.01
CA LEU A 62 6.06 8.20 -1.43
C LEU A 62 5.95 9.19 -0.26
N LYS A 63 5.46 8.73 0.91
CA LYS A 63 5.44 9.55 2.13
C LYS A 63 6.84 9.90 2.59
N LEU A 64 7.76 8.94 2.62
CA LEU A 64 9.14 9.19 3.04
C LEU A 64 9.87 10.14 2.08
N ASN A 65 9.60 10.04 0.78
CA ASN A 65 10.10 10.98 -0.23
C ASN A 65 9.66 12.42 0.07
N LYS A 66 8.38 12.61 0.38
CA LYS A 66 7.81 13.92 0.76
C LYS A 66 8.37 14.43 2.09
N GLU A 67 8.49 13.57 3.10
CA GLU A 67 8.96 13.94 4.45
C GLU A 67 10.45 14.29 4.49
N GLU A 68 11.29 13.59 3.72
CA GLU A 68 12.76 13.72 3.80
C GLU A 68 13.40 14.40 2.59
N ASN A 69 12.59 14.92 1.66
CA ASN A 69 13.01 15.41 0.35
C ASN A 69 13.97 14.41 -0.33
N SER A 70 13.48 13.19 -0.53
CA SER A 70 14.26 12.07 -1.09
C SER A 70 13.63 11.54 -2.38
N GLU A 71 14.40 10.78 -3.16
CA GLU A 71 14.02 10.29 -4.49
C GLU A 71 14.02 8.75 -4.57
N ARG A 72 13.66 8.08 -3.46
CA ARG A 72 13.58 6.62 -3.43
C ARG A 72 12.57 6.15 -4.48
N LYS A 73 12.95 5.15 -5.27
CA LYS A 73 12.07 4.53 -6.27
C LYS A 73 11.51 3.24 -5.67
N PHE A 74 10.42 2.73 -6.25
CA PHE A 74 9.87 1.44 -5.85
C PHE A 74 9.48 0.59 -7.04
N ILE A 75 9.58 -0.73 -6.87
CA ILE A 75 9.08 -1.74 -7.80
C ILE A 75 8.15 -2.64 -7.00
N LEU A 76 6.90 -2.75 -7.47
CA LEU A 76 5.90 -3.65 -6.89
C LEU A 76 5.58 -4.77 -7.87
N CYS A 77 5.64 -6.02 -7.40
CA CYS A 77 5.07 -7.16 -8.11
C CYS A 77 3.87 -7.70 -7.32
N GLN A 78 2.77 -7.93 -8.02
CA GLN A 78 1.58 -8.57 -7.48
C GLN A 78 0.99 -9.47 -8.55
N ILE A 79 0.83 -10.75 -8.23
CA ILE A 79 0.14 -11.69 -9.11
C ILE A 79 -1.32 -11.27 -9.28
N ASP A 80 -1.85 -11.49 -10.50
CA ASP A 80 -3.22 -11.16 -10.87
C ASP A 80 -4.23 -12.19 -10.33
N GLU A 81 -4.17 -12.46 -9.03
CA GLU A 81 -5.04 -13.38 -8.32
C GLU A 81 -6.48 -12.87 -8.30
N LYS A 82 -7.43 -13.73 -8.68
CA LYS A 82 -8.87 -13.40 -8.72
C LYS A 82 -9.43 -13.38 -7.30
N ILE A 83 -10.21 -12.35 -6.97
CA ILE A 83 -10.87 -12.25 -5.65
C ILE A 83 -12.13 -13.11 -5.68
N LEU A 84 -12.26 -14.02 -4.71
CA LEU A 84 -13.39 -14.96 -4.60
C LEU A 84 -14.29 -14.69 -3.39
N ASN A 85 -13.72 -14.17 -2.30
CA ASN A 85 -14.36 -14.11 -0.98
C ASN A 85 -14.68 -12.69 -0.49
N ASN A 86 -14.67 -11.68 -1.38
CA ASN A 86 -14.95 -10.29 -0.99
C ASN A 86 -15.76 -9.55 -2.07
N LYS A 87 -17.10 -9.70 -2.01
CA LYS A 87 -18.04 -9.09 -2.97
C LYS A 87 -17.92 -7.56 -3.04
N LYS A 88 -17.79 -6.89 -1.88
CA LYS A 88 -17.62 -5.43 -1.80
C LYS A 88 -16.41 -4.94 -2.59
N SER A 89 -15.29 -5.68 -2.51
CA SER A 89 -14.09 -5.36 -3.29
C SER A 89 -14.34 -5.49 -4.79
N ILE A 90 -15.00 -6.58 -5.21
CA ILE A 90 -15.31 -6.85 -6.61
C ILE A 90 -16.19 -5.72 -7.19
N GLU A 91 -17.27 -5.36 -6.49
CA GLU A 91 -18.18 -4.28 -6.90
C GLU A 91 -17.46 -2.94 -6.99
N LYS A 92 -16.63 -2.62 -5.99
CA LYS A 92 -15.88 -1.37 -5.97
C LYS A 92 -14.84 -1.29 -7.08
N LEU A 93 -14.12 -2.37 -7.36
CA LEU A 93 -13.20 -2.44 -8.50
C LEU A 93 -13.93 -2.24 -9.83
N LYS A 94 -15.10 -2.88 -9.99
CA LYS A 94 -15.97 -2.69 -11.17
C LYS A 94 -16.37 -1.22 -11.34
N GLY A 95 -16.73 -0.53 -10.25
CA GLY A 95 -17.06 0.90 -10.28
C GLY A 95 -15.91 1.82 -10.69
N TYR A 96 -14.66 1.35 -10.57
CA TYR A 96 -13.46 2.06 -11.08
C TYR A 96 -12.96 1.51 -12.42
N ASN A 97 -13.73 0.64 -13.08
CA ASN A 97 -13.39 -0.04 -14.33
C ASN A 97 -12.11 -0.88 -14.24
N TYR A 98 -11.88 -1.53 -13.11
CA TYR A 98 -10.79 -2.47 -12.89
C TYR A 98 -11.24 -3.93 -12.98
N LYS A 99 -10.34 -4.81 -13.44
CA LYS A 99 -10.52 -6.27 -13.39
C LYS A 99 -10.70 -6.75 -11.94
N ASN A 100 -11.50 -7.79 -11.73
CA ASN A 100 -11.54 -8.50 -10.45
C ASN A 100 -10.20 -9.21 -10.17
N SER A 101 -9.29 -8.53 -9.46
CA SER A 101 -8.04 -9.13 -8.99
C SER A 101 -7.40 -8.35 -7.85
N ILE A 102 -6.52 -9.01 -7.08
CA ILE A 102 -5.73 -8.37 -6.03
C ILE A 102 -4.82 -7.29 -6.62
N ALA A 103 -4.18 -7.54 -7.77
CA ALA A 103 -3.36 -6.55 -8.47
C ALA A 103 -4.15 -5.26 -8.80
N SER A 104 -5.44 -5.37 -9.11
CA SER A 104 -6.31 -4.21 -9.30
C SER A 104 -6.55 -3.42 -8.01
N ILE A 105 -6.61 -4.07 -6.84
CA ILE A 105 -6.65 -3.37 -5.54
C ILE A 105 -5.36 -2.57 -5.34
N THR A 106 -4.20 -3.17 -5.60
CA THR A 106 -2.89 -2.48 -5.54
C THR A 106 -2.88 -1.25 -6.44
N LYS A 107 -3.30 -1.39 -7.71
CA LYS A 107 -3.40 -0.27 -8.67
C LYS A 107 -4.37 0.82 -8.20
N LEU A 108 -5.52 0.44 -7.64
CA LEU A 108 -6.47 1.40 -7.08
C LEU A 108 -5.86 2.16 -5.90
N ARG A 109 -5.13 1.50 -4.99
CA ARG A 109 -4.43 2.18 -3.89
C ARG A 109 -3.44 3.20 -4.44
N LEU A 110 -2.59 2.83 -5.39
CA LEU A 110 -1.63 3.74 -6.04
C LEU A 110 -2.33 4.95 -6.67
N LYS A 111 -3.44 4.73 -7.37
CA LYS A 111 -4.26 5.80 -7.95
C LYS A 111 -4.81 6.75 -6.88
N LYS A 112 -5.21 6.24 -5.71
CA LYS A 112 -5.72 7.07 -4.61
C LYS A 112 -4.61 7.82 -3.87
N ILE A 113 -3.48 7.18 -3.61
CA ILE A 113 -2.33 7.80 -2.94
C ILE A 113 -1.80 9.00 -3.75
N ARG A 114 -1.72 8.88 -5.08
CA ARG A 114 -1.30 9.98 -5.97
C ARG A 114 -2.15 11.26 -5.87
N LYS A 115 -3.35 11.19 -5.29
CA LYS A 115 -4.22 12.35 -5.11
C LYS A 115 -3.99 13.09 -3.78
N ILE A 116 -3.24 12.48 -2.86
CA ILE A 116 -3.09 12.98 -1.48
C ILE A 116 -1.62 13.22 -1.08
N ILE A 117 -0.66 12.79 -1.89
CA ILE A 117 0.77 13.06 -1.72
C ILE A 117 1.14 14.17 -2.69
#